data_AF-A0A0K2XIA1-F1
#
_entry.id   AF-A0A0K2XIA1-F1
#
_cell.length_a   1.000
_cell.length_b   1.000
_cell.length_c   1.000
_cell.angle_alpha   90.00
_cell.angle_beta   90.00
_cell.angle_gamma   90.00
#
_symmetry.space_group_name_H-M   'P 1'
#
loop_
_entity.id
_entity.type
_entity.pdbx_description
1 polymer ?
#
loop_
_entity_poly.entity_id
_entity_poly.type
_entity_poly.pdbx_seq_one_letter_code
_entity_poly.pdbx_strand_id
1 'polypeptide(L)'
;MQSFKLGISALIVAGLCTTLSASTKGVSFSNMSSANLIGLAGKIVPEEALDYQMELHKRAEKMNPEQRKEFYREVIAMADKNIAKTAMENISKRMDELSAWQSKLDLPR
;
A
#
# COMPACT_ATOMS: atom_id res chain seq x y z
N MET A 1 -5.79 38.14 37.39
CA MET A 1 -5.48 36.69 37.47
C MET A 1 -6.68 35.94 36.94
N GLN A 2 -6.63 35.49 35.69
CA GLN A 2 -7.71 34.73 35.04
C GLN A 2 -7.36 33.24 35.12
N SER A 3 -8.22 32.47 35.77
CA SER A 3 -8.08 31.03 35.99
C SER A 3 -8.58 30.25 34.77
N PHE A 4 -7.66 29.68 34.00
CA PHE A 4 -7.98 28.75 32.93
C PHE A 4 -8.31 27.37 33.53
N LYS A 5 -9.60 26.99 33.46
CA LYS A 5 -10.07 25.63 33.74
C LYS A 5 -9.67 24.74 32.56
N LEU A 6 -8.63 23.93 32.74
CA LEU A 6 -8.23 22.87 31.81
C LEU A 6 -9.29 21.76 31.84
N GLY A 7 -10.18 21.75 30.85
CA GLY A 7 -11.13 20.67 30.62
C GLY A 7 -10.42 19.40 30.17
N ILE A 8 -10.75 18.28 30.80
CA ILE A 8 -10.23 16.91 30.57
C ILE A 8 -10.79 16.33 29.26
N SER A 9 -10.95 17.14 28.21
CA SER A 9 -11.46 16.72 26.90
C SER A 9 -10.36 16.52 25.85
N ALA A 10 -9.09 16.65 26.24
CA ALA A 10 -7.93 16.42 25.37
C ALA A 10 -7.39 14.98 25.41
N LEU A 11 -8.21 14.00 25.84
CA LEU A 11 -7.74 12.63 26.09
C LEU A 11 -8.53 11.54 25.34
N ILE A 12 -9.11 11.79 24.16
CA ILE A 12 -9.47 10.71 23.21
C ILE A 12 -9.27 11.19 21.76
N VAL A 13 -8.02 11.52 21.39
CA VAL A 13 -7.53 11.46 20.00
C VAL A 13 -6.10 10.92 20.04
N ALA A 14 -5.91 9.81 20.74
CA ALA A 14 -4.59 9.20 20.98
C ALA A 14 -4.62 7.68 20.74
N GLY A 15 -5.38 7.22 19.75
CA GLY A 15 -5.53 5.80 19.51
C GLY A 15 -5.98 5.47 18.09
N LEU A 16 -5.15 5.82 17.09
CA LEU A 16 -4.82 4.97 15.92
C LEU A 16 -3.90 5.64 14.88
N CYS A 17 -3.04 6.60 15.24
CA CYS A 17 -2.05 7.19 14.32
C CYS A 17 -0.60 7.07 14.81
N THR A 18 -0.27 6.04 15.58
CA THR A 18 1.09 5.80 16.07
C THR A 18 1.75 4.61 15.39
N THR A 19 1.97 4.69 14.08
CA THR A 19 3.11 4.04 13.39
C THR A 19 3.58 4.91 12.22
N LEU A 20 3.71 6.23 12.44
CA LEU A 20 4.50 7.08 11.54
C LEU A 20 5.85 7.32 12.21
N SER A 21 6.86 6.57 11.80
CA SER A 21 8.30 6.92 11.76
C SER A 21 9.15 5.67 11.88
N ALA A 22 9.30 4.96 10.76
CA ALA A 22 10.56 4.28 10.48
C ALA A 22 11.10 4.93 9.21
N SER A 23 12.14 5.74 9.36
CA SER A 23 12.92 6.30 8.25
C SER A 23 13.37 5.15 7.35
N THR A 24 12.67 4.94 6.23
CA THR A 24 13.12 4.03 5.20
C THR A 24 14.20 4.73 4.41
N LYS A 25 15.33 4.05 4.26
CA LYS A 25 16.28 4.28 3.17
C LYS A 25 15.42 4.32 1.89
N GLY A 26 15.14 5.50 1.36
CA GLY A 26 14.22 5.66 0.23
C GLY A 26 14.60 4.71 -0.89
N VAL A 27 13.67 3.85 -1.30
CA VAL A 27 13.88 2.98 -2.46
C VAL A 27 14.11 3.88 -3.67
N SER A 28 15.36 3.92 -4.15
CA SER A 28 15.70 4.74 -5.31
C SER A 28 15.18 4.07 -6.58
N PHE A 29 13.99 4.48 -7.02
CA PHE A 29 13.35 3.97 -8.24
C PHE A 29 14.15 4.29 -9.51
N SER A 30 14.98 5.34 -9.50
CA SER A 30 15.79 5.76 -10.66
C SER A 30 16.77 4.70 -11.15
N ASN A 31 17.21 3.80 -10.27
CA ASN A 31 18.16 2.73 -10.62
C ASN A 31 17.46 1.44 -11.10
N MET A 32 16.12 1.40 -11.11
CA MET A 32 15.37 0.22 -11.54
C MET A 32 15.13 0.22 -13.04
N SER A 33 15.11 -0.96 -13.66
CA SER A 33 14.62 -1.10 -15.04
C SER A 33 13.13 -0.73 -15.15
N SER A 34 12.66 -0.42 -16.37
CA SER A 34 11.23 -0.18 -16.64
C SER A 34 10.36 -1.37 -16.28
N ALA A 35 10.80 -2.59 -16.62
CA ALA A 35 10.09 -3.82 -16.26
C ALA A 35 9.94 -3.99 -14.73
N ASN A 36 11.00 -3.73 -13.98
CA ASN A 36 10.96 -3.84 -12.51
C ASN A 36 10.03 -2.77 -11.91
N LEU A 37 10.07 -1.55 -12.43
CA LEU A 37 9.18 -0.47 -11.96
C LEU A 37 7.71 -0.78 -12.24
N ILE A 38 7.38 -1.34 -13.40
CA ILE A 38 6.02 -1.81 -13.73
C ILE A 38 5.61 -2.93 -12.76
N GLY A 39 6.51 -3.87 -12.47
CA GLY A 39 6.24 -5.00 -11.57
C GLY A 39 5.86 -4.63 -10.13
N LEU A 40 6.20 -3.40 -9.70
CA LEU A 40 5.86 -2.84 -8.40
C LEU A 40 4.47 -2.17 -8.36
N ALA A 41 3.82 -1.96 -9.51
CA ALA A 41 2.52 -1.32 -9.57
C ALA A 41 1.50 -2.06 -8.67
N GLY A 42 0.78 -1.31 -7.83
CA GLY A 42 -0.18 -1.89 -6.86
C GLY A 42 0.45 -2.56 -5.62
N LYS A 43 1.78 -2.52 -5.45
CA LYS A 43 2.50 -3.04 -4.27
C LYS A 43 3.23 -1.96 -3.46
N ILE A 44 3.29 -0.73 -3.97
CA ILE A 44 3.99 0.39 -3.34
C ILE A 44 3.24 0.84 -2.07
N VAL A 45 3.98 1.06 -1.00
CA VAL A 45 3.43 1.59 0.25
C VAL A 45 3.09 3.08 0.12
N PRO A 46 2.12 3.62 0.88
CA PRO A 46 1.68 5.01 0.73
C PRO A 46 2.80 6.06 0.81
N GLU A 47 3.82 5.82 1.64
CA GLU A 47 4.96 6.73 1.85
C GLU A 47 5.85 6.87 0.61
N GLU A 48 5.90 5.84 -0.24
CA GLU A 48 6.74 5.81 -1.45
C GLU A 48 5.94 6.10 -2.73
N ALA A 49 4.61 6.25 -2.63
CA ALA A 49 3.72 6.37 -3.78
C ALA A 49 4.04 7.59 -4.65
N LEU A 50 4.38 8.72 -4.04
CA LEU A 50 4.71 9.95 -4.76
C LEU A 50 6.00 9.79 -5.58
N ASP A 51 7.06 9.26 -4.97
CA ASP A 51 8.34 9.04 -5.63
C ASP A 51 8.23 8.03 -6.78
N TYR A 52 7.43 6.98 -6.58
CA TYR A 52 7.11 6.01 -7.62
C TYR A 52 6.39 6.66 -8.82
N GLN A 53 5.36 7.47 -8.57
CA GLN A 53 4.61 8.18 -9.61
C GLN A 53 5.50 9.16 -10.38
N MET A 54 6.37 9.90 -9.68
CA MET A 54 7.33 10.79 -10.32
C MET A 54 8.29 10.03 -11.25
N GLU A 55 8.79 8.87 -10.83
CA GLU A 55 9.68 8.07 -11.67
C GLU A 55 8.97 7.50 -12.91
N LEU A 56 7.71 7.05 -12.78
CA LEU A 56 6.90 6.66 -13.93
C LEU A 56 6.75 7.82 -14.92
N HIS A 57 6.45 9.02 -14.43
CA HIS A 57 6.30 10.21 -15.26
C HIS A 57 7.59 10.57 -16.00
N LYS A 58 8.73 10.62 -15.28
CA LYS A 58 10.05 10.90 -15.88
C LYS A 58 10.43 9.94 -17.00
N ARG A 59 9.99 8.67 -16.93
CA ARG A 59 10.21 7.69 -18.00
C ARG A 59 9.27 7.93 -19.18
N ALA A 60 8.00 8.18 -18.90
CA ALA A 60 6.98 8.49 -19.88
C ALA A 60 7.31 9.76 -20.71
N GLU A 61 7.97 10.77 -20.12
CA GLU A 61 8.40 11.98 -20.82
C GLU A 61 9.38 11.70 -21.96
N LYS A 62 10.22 10.67 -21.82
CA LYS A 62 11.22 10.27 -22.84
C LYS A 62 10.62 9.40 -23.94
N MET A 63 9.34 9.06 -23.85
CA MET A 63 8.64 8.21 -24.79
C MET A 63 7.79 9.03 -25.76
N ASN A 64 7.64 8.52 -26.98
CA ASN A 64 6.64 9.04 -27.90
C ASN A 64 5.20 8.71 -27.41
N PRO A 65 4.15 9.33 -27.98
CA PRO A 65 2.77 9.15 -27.50
C PRO A 65 2.29 7.69 -27.44
N GLU A 66 2.59 6.88 -28.46
CA GLU A 66 2.16 5.48 -28.50
C GLU A 66 2.91 4.62 -27.46
N GLN A 67 4.22 4.81 -27.34
CA GLN A 67 5.04 4.16 -26.32
C GLN A 67 4.58 4.53 -24.91
N ARG A 68 4.25 5.79 -24.68
CA ARG A 68 3.76 6.29 -23.39
C ARG A 68 2.42 5.67 -23.03
N LYS A 69 1.50 5.61 -23.99
CA LYS A 69 0.19 4.98 -23.82
C LYS A 69 0.35 3.51 -23.44
N GLU A 70 1.20 2.80 -24.16
CA GLU A 70 1.48 1.39 -23.90
C GLU A 70 2.14 1.17 -22.52
N PHE A 71 3.12 2.01 -22.18
CA PHE A 71 3.78 1.98 -20.88
C PHE A 71 2.78 2.11 -19.71
N TYR A 72 1.88 3.11 -19.76
CA TYR A 72 0.87 3.26 -18.71
C TYR A 72 -0.17 2.14 -18.72
N ARG A 73 -0.50 1.58 -19.89
CA ARG A 73 -1.38 0.40 -19.99
C ARG A 73 -0.77 -0.80 -19.25
N GLU A 74 0.52 -1.05 -19.41
CA GLU A 74 1.23 -2.12 -18.70
C GLU A 74 1.29 -1.86 -17.18
N VAL A 75 1.55 -0.62 -16.76
CA VAL A 75 1.53 -0.23 -15.33
C VAL A 75 0.16 -0.52 -14.70
N ILE A 76 -0.93 -0.10 -15.36
CA ILE A 76 -2.30 -0.29 -14.86
C ILE A 76 -2.63 -1.79 -14.80
N ALA A 77 -2.37 -2.53 -15.88
CA ALA A 77 -2.64 -3.96 -15.92
C ALA A 77 -1.88 -4.74 -14.83
N MET A 78 -0.64 -4.35 -14.54
CA MET A 78 0.14 -4.94 -13.46
C MET A 78 -0.40 -4.56 -12.07
N ALA A 79 -0.85 -3.30 -11.90
CA ALA A 79 -1.51 -2.87 -10.66
C ALA A 79 -2.76 -3.69 -10.38
N ASP A 80 -3.66 -3.81 -11.37
CA ASP A 80 -4.90 -4.58 -11.25
C ASP A 80 -4.61 -6.04 -10.88
N LYS A 81 -3.64 -6.66 -11.57
CA LYS A 81 -3.20 -8.02 -11.28
C LYS A 81 -2.69 -8.17 -9.86
N ASN A 82 -1.83 -7.27 -9.39
CA ASN A 82 -1.25 -7.34 -8.06
C ASN A 82 -2.29 -7.09 -6.97
N ILE A 83 -3.19 -6.12 -7.14
CA ILE A 83 -4.29 -5.84 -6.20
C ILE A 83 -5.24 -7.03 -6.12
N ALA A 84 -5.65 -7.59 -7.27
CA ALA A 84 -6.52 -8.76 -7.31
C ALA A 84 -5.89 -9.97 -6.62
N LYS A 85 -4.59 -10.22 -6.86
CA LYS A 85 -3.83 -11.28 -6.20
C LYS A 85 -3.85 -11.11 -4.68
N THR A 86 -3.51 -9.92 -4.18
CA THR A 86 -3.51 -9.64 -2.74
C THR A 86 -4.91 -9.75 -2.13
N ALA A 87 -5.96 -9.34 -2.85
CA ALA A 87 -7.34 -9.52 -2.40
C ALA A 87 -7.69 -11.02 -2.24
N MET A 88 -7.34 -11.84 -3.23
CA MET A 88 -7.57 -13.30 -3.16
C MET A 88 -6.77 -13.96 -2.03
N GLU A 89 -5.51 -13.58 -1.83
CA GLU A 89 -4.68 -14.09 -0.73
C GLU A 89 -5.29 -13.75 0.64
N ASN A 90 -5.79 -12.52 0.81
CA ASN A 90 -6.45 -12.10 2.03
C ASN A 90 -7.77 -12.85 2.29
N ILE A 91 -8.55 -13.12 1.24
CA ILE A 91 -9.78 -13.92 1.34
C ILE A 91 -9.45 -15.35 1.75
N SER A 92 -8.47 -15.98 1.09
CA SER A 92 -8.02 -17.34 1.41
C SER A 92 -7.59 -17.44 2.88
N LYS A 93 -6.75 -16.51 3.34
CA LYS A 93 -6.29 -16.47 4.72
C LYS A 93 -7.44 -16.36 5.72
N ARG A 94 -8.44 -15.52 5.43
CA ARG A 94 -9.65 -15.41 6.26
C ARG A 94 -10.46 -16.69 6.28
N MET A 95 -10.60 -17.38 5.16
CA MET A 95 -11.29 -18.68 5.10
C MET A 95 -10.56 -19.75 5.92
N ASP A 96 -9.23 -19.79 5.85
CA ASP A 96 -8.41 -20.71 6.63
C ASP A 96 -8.57 -20.43 8.13
N GLU A 97 -8.52 -19.16 8.56
CA GLU A 97 -8.73 -18.74 9.94
C GLU A 97 -10.13 -19.13 10.46
N LEU A 98 -11.17 -18.94 9.65
CA LEU A 98 -12.54 -19.35 9.99
C LEU A 98 -12.65 -20.87 10.14
N SER A 99 -12.05 -21.64 9.23
CA SER A 99 -12.06 -23.12 9.29
C SER A 99 -11.36 -23.64 10.54
N ALA A 100 -10.21 -23.04 10.89
CA ALA A 100 -9.45 -23.38 12.07
C ALA A 100 -10.20 -23.01 13.36
N TRP A 101 -10.92 -21.88 13.37
CA TRP A 101 -11.78 -21.49 14.48
C TRP A 101 -12.95 -22.45 14.67
N GLN A 102 -13.62 -22.84 13.59
CA GLN A 102 -14.74 -23.78 13.64
C GLN A 102 -14.31 -25.17 14.11
N SER A 103 -13.16 -25.66 13.65
CA SER A 103 -12.57 -26.92 14.14
C SER A 103 -12.27 -26.89 15.65
N LYS A 104 -11.86 -25.74 16.20
CA LYS A 104 -11.62 -25.56 17.64
C LYS A 104 -12.91 -25.50 18.47
N LEU A 105 -14.03 -25.08 17.86
CA LEU A 105 -15.32 -25.03 18.54
C LEU A 105 -16.03 -26.38 18.57
N ASP A 106 -15.74 -27.25 17.61
CA ASP A 106 -16.27 -28.62 17.54
C ASP A 106 -15.55 -29.54 18.55
N LEU A 107 -15.41 -29.08 19.80
CA LEU A 107 -14.88 -29.89 20.90
C LEU A 107 -15.80 -31.11 21.11
N PRO A 108 -15.22 -32.31 21.30
CA PRO A 108 -16.01 -33.51 21.55
C PRO A 108 -16.88 -33.28 22.81
N ARG A 109 -18.20 -33.44 22.63
CA ARG A 109 -19.15 -33.52 23.75
C ARG A 109 -18.86 -34.72 24.64
#